data_AF-A0A3N4MA49-F1
#
_entry.id   AF-A0A3N4MA49-F1
#
_cell.length_a   1.000
_cell.length_b   1.000
_cell.length_c   1.000
_cell.angle_alpha   90.00
_cell.angle_beta   90.00
_cell.angle_gamma   90.00
#
_symmetry.space_group_name_H-M   'P 1'
#
loop_
_entity.id
_entity.type
_entity.pdbx_description
1 polymer ?
#
loop_
_entity_poly.entity_id
_entity_poly.type
_entity_poly.pdbx_seq_one_letter_code
_entity_poly.pdbx_strand_id
1 'polypeptide(L)'
;MSTENSEMVALLKRQEQDRKDLAAGVFDAWQSVKENEKKLLAPYDGEQEHAPKEVKKAIIQGREAYFEEWGSDGRLAAVMSERHTIEREALVRRTQIREEIQQRRDRNKDRER
;
A
#
# COMPACT_ATOMS: atom_id res chain seq x y z
N MET A 1 29.26 -1.58 9.53
CA MET A 1 27.82 -1.40 9.24
C MET A 1 27.06 -1.98 10.42
N SER A 2 26.35 -1.17 11.22
CA SER A 2 25.57 -1.69 12.34
C SER A 2 24.40 -2.54 11.83
N THR A 3 24.06 -3.60 12.55
CA THR A 3 22.92 -4.50 12.28
C THR A 3 21.59 -3.73 12.17
N GLU A 4 21.45 -2.60 12.86
CA GLU A 4 20.25 -1.74 12.83
C GLU A 4 20.02 -1.08 11.48
N ASN A 5 21.09 -0.63 10.82
CA ASN A 5 21.00 -0.11 9.45
C ASN A 5 20.58 -1.21 8.46
N SER A 6 20.93 -2.48 8.74
CA SER A 6 20.51 -3.60 7.88
C SER A 6 19.04 -3.98 8.05
N GLU A 7 18.50 -3.90 9.27
CA GLU A 7 17.09 -4.20 9.56
C GLU A 7 16.15 -3.16 8.93
N MET A 8 16.48 -1.87 9.05
CA MET A 8 15.69 -0.79 8.42
C MET A 8 15.73 -0.86 6.90
N VAL A 9 16.90 -1.13 6.31
CA VAL A 9 17.03 -1.31 4.85
C VAL A 9 16.21 -2.51 4.36
N ALA A 10 16.21 -3.62 5.09
CA ALA A 10 15.40 -4.79 4.74
C ALA A 10 13.89 -4.48 4.81
N LEU A 11 13.45 -3.74 5.83
CA LEU A 11 12.06 -3.30 5.96
C LEU A 11 11.65 -2.41 4.78
N LEU A 12 12.46 -1.41 4.44
CA LEU A 12 12.17 -0.51 3.32
C LEU A 12 12.11 -1.24 1.98
N LYS A 13 13.01 -2.20 1.74
CA LYS A 13 12.98 -3.05 0.53
C LYS A 13 11.69 -3.87 0.43
N ARG A 14 11.24 -4.45 1.55
CA ARG A 14 9.96 -5.17 1.59
C ARG A 14 8.80 -4.24 1.28
N GLN A 15 8.75 -3.07 1.91
CA GLN A 15 7.69 -2.08 1.67
C GLN A 15 7.68 -1.55 0.23
N GLU A 16 8.85 -1.47 -0.41
CA GLU A 16 8.96 -1.16 -1.84
C GLU A 16 8.38 -2.28 -2.71
N GLN A 17 8.62 -3.55 -2.34
CA GLN A 17 8.01 -4.68 -3.03
C GLN A 17 6.48 -4.68 -2.86
N ASP A 18 5.97 -4.46 -1.64
CA ASP A 18 4.54 -4.39 -1.36
C ASP A 18 3.85 -3.29 -2.23
N ARG A 19 4.55 -2.16 -2.47
CA ARG A 19 4.06 -1.11 -3.40
C ARG A 19 4.03 -1.56 -4.86
N LYS A 20 5.02 -2.31 -5.31
CA LYS A 20 5.05 -2.87 -6.68
C LYS A 20 3.95 -3.90 -6.87
N ASP A 21 3.72 -4.74 -5.87
CA ASP A 21 2.66 -5.74 -5.88
C ASP A 21 1.28 -5.08 -5.87
N LEU A 22 1.09 -4.01 -5.09
CA LEU A 22 -0.12 -3.20 -5.14
C LEU A 22 -0.32 -2.59 -6.53
N ALA A 23 0.71 -2.01 -7.14
CA ALA A 23 0.62 -1.43 -8.48
C ALA A 23 0.24 -2.47 -9.56
N ALA A 24 0.75 -3.69 -9.45
CA ALA A 24 0.33 -4.80 -10.31
C ALA A 24 -1.15 -5.17 -10.08
N GLY A 25 -1.57 -5.28 -8.82
CA GLY A 25 -2.96 -5.57 -8.47
C GLY A 25 -3.95 -4.49 -8.95
N VAL A 26 -3.56 -3.21 -8.87
CA VAL A 26 -4.32 -2.08 -9.41
C VAL A 26 -4.57 -2.26 -10.90
N PHE A 27 -3.54 -2.65 -11.66
CA PHE A 27 -3.69 -2.90 -13.11
C PHE A 27 -4.71 -4.01 -13.39
N ASP A 28 -4.59 -5.16 -12.72
CA ASP A 28 -5.49 -6.31 -12.92
C ASP A 28 -6.93 -6.00 -12.51
N ALA A 29 -7.11 -5.30 -11.39
CA ALA A 29 -8.42 -4.85 -10.93
C ALA A 29 -9.06 -3.88 -11.93
N TRP A 30 -8.27 -3.00 -12.56
CA TRP A 30 -8.78 -2.10 -13.61
C TRP A 30 -9.22 -2.84 -14.87
N GLN A 31 -8.50 -3.89 -15.28
CA GLN A 31 -8.91 -4.71 -16.43
C GLN A 31 -10.29 -5.30 -16.22
N SER A 32 -10.60 -5.78 -15.02
CA SER A 32 -11.93 -6.31 -14.68
C SER A 32 -13.04 -5.27 -14.85
N VAL A 33 -12.78 -4.01 -14.45
CA VAL A 33 -13.72 -2.89 -14.64
C VAL A 33 -13.91 -2.62 -16.14
N LYS A 34 -12.82 -2.60 -16.91
CA LYS A 34 -12.84 -2.39 -18.36
C LYS A 34 -13.57 -3.48 -19.12
N GLU A 35 -13.41 -4.74 -18.73
CA GLU A 35 -14.15 -5.85 -19.32
C GLU A 35 -15.65 -5.72 -19.06
N ASN A 36 -16.05 -5.37 -17.84
CA ASN A 36 -17.45 -5.13 -17.51
C ASN A 36 -18.02 -3.93 -18.27
N GLU A 37 -17.26 -2.84 -18.39
CA GLU A 37 -17.64 -1.68 -19.20
C GLU A 37 -17.87 -2.10 -20.67
N LYS A 38 -16.95 -2.87 -21.24
CA LYS A 38 -17.09 -3.39 -22.62
C LYS A 38 -18.33 -4.26 -22.79
N LYS A 39 -18.63 -5.15 -21.83
CA LYS A 39 -19.83 -6.00 -21.85
C LYS A 39 -21.10 -5.16 -21.79
N LEU A 40 -21.13 -4.13 -20.95
CA LEU A 40 -22.27 -3.23 -20.80
C LEU A 40 -22.50 -2.38 -22.05
N LEU A 41 -21.43 -1.99 -22.75
CA LEU A 41 -21.51 -1.17 -23.97
C LEU A 41 -21.68 -1.98 -25.26
N ALA A 42 -21.44 -3.30 -25.25
CA ALA A 42 -21.53 -4.14 -26.43
C ALA A 42 -22.89 -4.05 -27.19
N PRO A 43 -24.05 -3.93 -26.52
CA PRO A 43 -25.34 -3.73 -27.21
C PRO A 43 -25.53 -2.34 -27.84
N TYR A 44 -24.61 -1.39 -27.58
CA TYR A 44 -24.70 0.02 -27.96
C TYR A 44 -23.49 0.42 -28.80
N ASP A 45 -23.04 -0.47 -29.68
CA ASP A 45 -21.87 -0.32 -30.57
C ASP A 45 -20.54 -0.06 -29.84
N GLY A 46 -20.48 -0.34 -28.53
CA GLY A 46 -19.32 0.00 -27.70
C GLY A 46 -19.26 1.48 -27.33
N GLU A 47 -20.24 2.29 -27.73
CA GLU A 47 -20.24 3.73 -27.52
C GLU A 47 -21.06 4.11 -26.30
N GLN A 48 -20.40 4.80 -25.37
CA GLN A 48 -21.07 5.25 -24.15
C GLN A 48 -22.19 6.24 -24.48
N GLU A 49 -22.10 7.03 -25.55
CA GLU A 49 -23.11 8.03 -25.93
C GLU A 49 -24.46 7.39 -26.28
N HIS A 50 -24.44 6.23 -26.95
CA HIS A 50 -25.62 5.47 -27.36
C HIS A 50 -26.27 4.67 -26.23
N ALA A 51 -25.55 4.48 -25.13
CA ALA A 51 -26.07 3.74 -23.99
C ALA A 51 -27.15 4.52 -23.20
N PRO A 52 -28.16 3.83 -22.63
CA PRO A 52 -29.16 4.45 -21.77
C PRO A 52 -28.51 4.98 -20.48
N LYS A 53 -29.20 5.92 -19.82
CA LYS A 53 -28.71 6.57 -18.60
C LYS A 53 -28.34 5.57 -17.50
N GLU A 54 -29.08 4.46 -17.39
CA GLU A 54 -28.84 3.40 -16.41
C GLU A 54 -27.50 2.70 -16.62
N VAL A 55 -27.17 2.36 -17.86
CA VAL A 55 -25.89 1.75 -18.24
C VAL A 55 -24.74 2.72 -18.00
N LYS A 56 -24.91 3.99 -18.40
CA LYS A 56 -23.93 5.05 -18.11
C LYS A 56 -23.67 5.17 -16.59
N LYS A 57 -24.73 5.14 -15.80
CA LYS A 57 -24.65 5.20 -14.33
C LYS A 57 -23.92 3.99 -13.76
N ALA A 58 -24.22 2.78 -14.22
CA ALA A 58 -23.55 1.57 -13.78
C ALA A 58 -22.03 1.60 -14.07
N ILE A 59 -21.64 2.09 -15.25
CA ILE A 59 -20.22 2.28 -15.61
C ILE A 59 -19.55 3.29 -14.67
N ILE A 60 -20.19 4.44 -14.43
CA ILE A 60 -19.65 5.48 -13.53
C ILE A 60 -19.48 4.90 -12.12
N GLN A 61 -20.51 4.23 -11.59
CA GLN A 61 -20.46 3.62 -10.25
C GLN A 61 -19.36 2.54 -10.16
N GLY A 62 -19.18 1.72 -11.20
CA GLY A 62 -18.11 0.74 -11.24
C GLY A 62 -16.72 1.38 -11.20
N ARG A 63 -16.52 2.49 -11.92
CA ARG A 63 -15.27 3.26 -11.88
C ARG A 63 -15.06 3.94 -10.53
N GLU A 64 -16.10 4.55 -9.96
CA GLU A 64 -16.04 5.20 -8.64
C GLU A 64 -15.67 4.19 -7.55
N ALA A 65 -16.35 3.04 -7.48
CA ALA A 65 -16.06 1.98 -6.53
C ALA A 65 -14.64 1.44 -6.69
N TYR A 66 -14.16 1.33 -7.94
CA TYR A 66 -12.78 0.97 -8.21
C TYR A 66 -11.80 2.00 -7.65
N PHE A 67 -11.99 3.30 -7.92
CA PHE A 67 -11.09 4.34 -7.44
C PHE A 67 -11.13 4.51 -5.91
N GLU A 68 -12.30 4.31 -5.29
CA GLU A 68 -12.45 4.32 -3.83
C GLU A 68 -11.60 3.24 -3.15
N GLU A 69 -11.49 2.06 -3.78
CA GLU A 69 -10.74 0.93 -3.22
C GLU A 69 -9.26 0.93 -3.66
N TRP A 70 -9.03 1.02 -4.97
CA TRP A 70 -7.75 0.79 -5.65
C TRP A 70 -7.06 2.06 -6.15
N GLY A 71 -7.68 3.23 -6.01
CA GLY A 71 -7.07 4.51 -6.37
C GLY A 71 -5.78 4.78 -5.59
N SER A 72 -5.00 5.76 -6.05
CA SER A 72 -3.77 6.20 -5.36
C SER A 72 -4.02 6.62 -3.91
N ASP A 73 -5.19 7.20 -3.66
CA ASP A 73 -5.69 7.59 -2.33
C ASP A 73 -6.84 6.68 -1.88
N GLY A 74 -7.01 5.53 -2.53
CA GLY A 74 -8.03 4.54 -2.20
C GLY A 74 -7.74 3.83 -0.89
N ARG A 75 -8.72 3.09 -0.39
CA ARG A 75 -8.65 2.38 0.89
C ARG A 75 -7.42 1.48 1.02
N LEU A 76 -7.07 0.73 -0.02
CA LEU A 76 -5.92 -0.17 0.01
C LEU A 76 -4.58 0.57 0.16
N ALA A 77 -4.40 1.66 -0.58
CA ALA A 77 -3.20 2.49 -0.49
C ALA A 77 -3.07 3.15 0.88
N ALA A 78 -4.18 3.64 1.44
CA ALA A 78 -4.23 4.24 2.77
C ALA A 78 -3.84 3.23 3.87
N VAL A 79 -4.46 2.05 3.87
CA VAL A 79 -4.18 0.99 4.86
C VAL A 79 -2.73 0.51 4.75
N MET A 80 -2.21 0.33 3.54
CA MET A 80 -0.80 -0.05 3.34
C MET A 80 0.15 1.03 3.89
N SER A 81 -0.11 2.30 3.62
CA SER A 81 0.71 3.42 4.10
C SER A 81 0.72 3.51 5.64
N GLU A 82 -0.45 3.35 6.26
CA GLU A 82 -0.58 3.33 7.72
C GLU A 82 0.21 2.16 8.31
N ARG A 83 0.01 0.95 7.78
CA ARG A 83 0.75 -0.24 8.21
C ARG A 83 2.27 -0.04 8.11
N HIS A 84 2.75 0.48 6.99
CA HIS A 84 4.18 0.74 6.79
C HIS A 84 4.74 1.75 7.80
N THR A 85 3.92 2.72 8.22
CA THR A 85 4.29 3.70 9.24
C THR A 85 4.39 3.05 10.61
N ILE A 86 3.39 2.25 11.00
CA ILE A 86 3.39 1.49 12.25
C ILE A 86 4.60 0.55 12.34
N GLU A 87 4.91 -0.16 11.25
CA GLU A 87 6.07 -1.07 11.20
C GLU A 87 7.40 -0.33 11.38
N ARG A 88 7.55 0.85 10.76
CA ARG A 88 8.75 1.69 10.91
C ARG A 88 8.88 2.22 12.34
N GLU A 89 7.80 2.74 12.91
CA GLU A 89 7.79 3.21 14.30
C GLU A 89 8.13 2.09 15.29
N ALA A 90 7.57 0.90 15.09
CA ALA A 90 7.84 -0.25 15.94
C ALA A 90 9.31 -0.67 15.88
N LEU A 91 9.94 -0.63 14.70
CA LEU A 91 11.36 -0.93 14.54
C LEU A 91 12.21 0.12 15.27
N VAL A 92 11.93 1.40 15.05
CA VAL A 92 12.67 2.50 15.71
C VAL A 92 12.59 2.39 17.23
N ARG A 93 11.40 2.15 17.79
CA ARG A 93 11.23 1.97 19.24
C ARG A 93 12.05 0.79 19.78
N ARG A 94 12.06 -0.35 19.06
CA ARG A 94 12.87 -1.52 19.46
C ARG A 94 14.37 -1.22 19.44
N THR A 95 14.83 -0.51 18.43
CA THR A 95 16.24 -0.10 18.32
C THR A 95 16.64 0.83 19.45
N GLN A 96 15.84 1.86 19.74
CA GLN A 96 16.09 2.78 20.85
C GLN A 96 16.19 2.06 22.20
N ILE A 97 15.27 1.13 22.49
CA ILE A 97 15.32 0.33 23.73
C ILE A 97 16.60 -0.51 23.79
N ARG A 98 17.01 -1.12 22.67
CA ARG A 98 18.24 -1.92 22.59
C ARG A 98 19.48 -1.06 22.86
N GLU A 99 19.56 0.12 22.26
CA GLU A 99 20.63 1.09 22.48
C GLU A 99 20.69 1.56 23.94
N GLU A 100 19.55 1.89 24.56
CA GLU A 100 19.48 2.28 25.96
C GLU A 100 19.97 1.17 26.91
N ILE A 101 19.56 -0.08 26.66
CA ILE A 101 20.02 -1.23 27.45
C ILE A 101 21.53 -1.41 27.30
N GLN A 102 22.06 -1.29 26.08
CA GLN A 102 23.48 -1.42 25.81
C GLN A 102 24.28 -0.32 26.50
N GLN A 103 23.86 0.95 26.38
CA GLN A 103 24.50 2.07 27.07
C GLN A 103 24.48 1.91 28.60
N ARG A 104 23.38 1.40 29.18
CA ARG A 104 23.32 1.12 30.62
C ARG A 104 24.31 0.02 31.04
N ARG A 105 24.46 -1.04 30.24
CA ARG A 105 25.43 -2.11 30.48
C ARG A 105 26.87 -1.60 30.42
N ASP A 106 27.17 -0.75 29.45
CA ASP A 106 28.52 -0.21 29.26
C ASP A 106 28.88 0.76 30.39
N ARG A 107 27.96 1.65 30.80
CA ARG A 107 28.16 2.52 31.98
C ARG A 107 28.36 1.77 33.30
N ASN A 108 27.69 0.63 33.47
CA ASN A 108 27.86 -0.19 34.68
C ASN A 108 29.22 -0.91 34.69
N LYS A 109 29.70 -1.41 33.54
CA LYS A 109 31.03 -2.01 33.41
C LYS A 109 32.16 -1.01 33.67
N ASP A 110 32.00 0.23 33.23
CA ASP A 110 32.98 1.29 33.48
C ASP A 110 33.02 1.74 34.94
N ARG A 111 31.95 1.51 35.73
CA ARG A 111 31.90 1.79 37.18
C ARG A 111 32.50 0.68 38.06
N GLU A 112 32.60 -0.54 37.53
CA GLU A 112 33.18 -1.70 38.23
C GLU A 112 34.71 -1.85 38.03
N ARG A 113 35.33 -0.95 37.26
CA ARG A 113 36.79 -0.86 37.05
C ARG A 113 37.38 0.31 37.84
#